data_AF-A0A1F9A4G0-F1
#
_entry.id   AF-A0A1F9A4G0-F1
#
_cell.length_a   1.000
_cell.length_b   1.000
_cell.length_c   1.000
_cell.angle_alpha   90.00
_cell.angle_beta   90.00
_cell.angle_gamma   90.00
#
_symmetry.space_group_name_H-M   'P 1'
#
loop_
_entity.id
_entity.type
_entity.pdbx_description
1 polymer ?
#
loop_
_entity_poly.entity_id
_entity_poly.type
_entity_poly.pdbx_seq_one_letter_code
_entity_poly.pdbx_strand_id
1 'polypeptide(L)'
;MAERDILDLDDLPPNIRGARRDQEIKLSVGLTMEEAEKEIIRHYLEHFPTKKEVAKALNIGLRTLYLKIKKLNLPSSKLVAKQET
;
A
#
# COMPACT_ATOMS: atom_id res chain seq x y z
N MET A 1 39.80 -14.46 3.49
CA MET A 1 40.14 -13.27 2.70
C MET A 1 39.05 -13.13 1.66
N ALA A 2 38.14 -12.17 1.80
CA ALA A 2 37.05 -11.95 0.85
C ALA A 2 37.51 -10.88 -0.14
N GLU A 3 37.88 -11.32 -1.34
CA GLU A 3 38.37 -10.51 -2.43
C GLU A 3 37.19 -10.04 -3.27
N ARG A 4 36.48 -9.01 -2.78
CA ARG A 4 35.63 -8.09 -3.54
C ARG A 4 34.98 -7.04 -2.64
N ASP A 5 35.39 -5.79 -2.82
CA ASP A 5 34.98 -4.60 -2.06
C ASP A 5 33.68 -3.95 -2.60
N ILE A 6 32.89 -4.70 -3.38
CA ILE A 6 31.71 -4.17 -4.07
C ILE A 6 30.58 -5.20 -3.96
N LEU A 7 29.58 -4.88 -3.14
CA LEU A 7 28.35 -5.66 -3.01
C LEU A 7 27.37 -5.21 -4.09
N ASP A 8 26.99 -6.13 -4.97
CA ASP A 8 25.96 -5.91 -6.00
C ASP A 8 24.57 -6.25 -5.44
N LEU A 9 23.50 -5.68 -6.02
CA LEU A 9 22.15 -5.80 -5.47
C LEU A 9 21.69 -7.27 -5.35
N ASP A 10 22.27 -8.19 -6.12
CA ASP A 10 22.02 -9.65 -6.08
C ASP A 10 22.50 -10.39 -4.83
N ASP A 11 23.33 -9.76 -4.00
CA ASP A 11 23.93 -10.40 -2.82
C ASP A 11 23.09 -10.21 -1.53
N LEU A 12 22.05 -9.37 -1.59
CA LEU A 12 21.19 -9.11 -0.44
C LEU A 12 20.11 -10.21 -0.31
N PRO A 13 19.96 -10.86 0.87
CA PRO A 13 18.87 -11.80 1.09
C PRO A 13 17.52 -11.08 0.88
N PRO A 14 16.47 -11.79 0.42
CA PRO A 14 15.23 -11.21 -0.08
C PRO A 14 14.48 -10.32 0.94
N ASN A 15 14.84 -10.41 2.22
CA ASN A 15 14.31 -9.57 3.29
C ASN A 15 14.87 -8.14 3.36
N ILE A 16 15.94 -7.79 2.64
CA ILE A 16 16.65 -6.50 2.78
C ILE A 16 16.78 -5.74 1.44
N ARG A 17 16.53 -6.41 0.32
CA ARG A 17 16.76 -5.91 -1.05
C ARG A 17 15.82 -4.75 -1.48
N GLY A 18 14.95 -4.27 -0.59
CA GLY A 18 13.90 -3.28 -0.86
C GLY A 18 13.57 -2.38 0.34
N ALA A 19 14.54 -1.99 1.15
CA ALA A 19 14.34 -1.05 2.27
C ALA A 19 14.17 0.42 1.84
N ARG A 20 13.84 0.68 0.57
CA ARG A 20 13.07 1.86 0.20
C ARG A 20 11.62 1.44 0.34
N ARG A 21 10.89 2.03 1.29
CA ARG A 21 9.43 1.93 1.33
C ARG A 21 8.90 2.60 0.06
N ASP A 22 8.99 1.89 -1.06
CA ASP A 22 8.45 2.37 -2.30
C ASP A 22 6.94 2.40 -2.10
N GLN A 23 6.40 3.61 -2.01
CA GLN A 23 4.98 3.88 -1.83
C GLN A 23 4.24 3.62 -3.15
N GLU A 24 4.58 2.51 -3.81
CA GLU A 24 4.09 2.10 -5.12
C GLU A 24 2.92 1.15 -4.96
N ILE A 25 1.81 1.49 -5.58
CA ILE A 25 0.68 0.58 -5.73
C ILE A 25 0.89 -0.18 -7.03
N LYS A 26 1.27 -1.45 -6.93
CA LYS A 26 1.44 -2.34 -8.10
C LYS A 26 0.08 -2.88 -8.52
N LEU A 27 -0.45 -2.36 -9.63
CA LEU A 27 -1.69 -2.83 -10.24
C LEU A 27 -1.38 -3.66 -11.48
N SER A 28 -1.97 -4.85 -11.58
CA SER A 28 -1.84 -5.69 -12.78
C SER A 28 -2.69 -5.13 -13.92
N VAL A 29 -2.14 -5.13 -15.12
CA VAL A 29 -2.87 -4.76 -16.33
C VAL A 29 -3.91 -5.84 -16.63
N GLY A 30 -5.17 -5.44 -16.85
CA GLY A 30 -6.31 -6.36 -17.03
C GLY A 30 -7.36 -6.31 -15.92
N LEU A 31 -7.09 -5.59 -14.83
CA LEU A 31 -8.09 -5.30 -13.80
C LEU A 31 -9.13 -4.29 -14.31
N THR A 32 -10.37 -4.45 -13.84
CA THR A 32 -11.39 -3.42 -14.04
C THR A 32 -11.08 -2.18 -13.21
N MET A 33 -11.60 -1.02 -13.61
CA MET A 33 -11.43 0.22 -12.85
C MET A 33 -11.95 0.10 -11.41
N GLU A 34 -13.02 -0.67 -11.20
CA GLU A 34 -13.59 -0.90 -9.87
C GLU A 34 -12.65 -1.74 -8.98
N GLU A 35 -11.96 -2.72 -9.54
CA GLU A 35 -10.97 -3.51 -8.82
C GLU A 35 -9.67 -2.74 -8.55
N ALA A 36 -9.21 -1.96 -9.52
CA ALA A 36 -8.07 -1.06 -9.32
C ALA A 36 -8.36 -0.04 -8.22
N GLU A 37 -9.54 0.58 -8.24
CA GLU A 37 -9.98 1.52 -7.20
C GLU A 37 -10.04 0.85 -5.82
N LYS A 38 -10.52 -0.40 -5.75
CA LYS A 38 -10.58 -1.16 -4.50
C LYS A 38 -9.18 -1.35 -3.90
N GLU A 39 -8.21 -1.77 -4.71
CA GLU A 39 -6.84 -1.99 -4.23
C GLU A 39 -6.14 -0.67 -3.86
N ILE A 40 -6.42 0.43 -4.57
CA ILE A 40 -5.93 1.76 -4.21
C ILE A 40 -6.49 2.20 -2.85
N ILE A 41 -7.81 2.17 -2.68
CA ILE A 41 -8.45 2.61 -1.43
C ILE A 41 -7.98 1.74 -0.26
N ARG A 42 -7.79 0.44 -0.49
CA ARG A 42 -7.25 -0.49 0.50
C ARG A 42 -5.84 -0.11 0.94
N HIS A 43 -4.92 0.09 0.00
CA HIS A 43 -3.54 0.51 0.32
C HIS A 43 -3.50 1.83 1.10
N TYR A 44 -4.31 2.81 0.69
CA TYR A 44 -4.40 4.08 1.42
C TYR A 44 -4.97 3.90 2.83
N LEU A 45 -5.98 3.05 3.02
CA LEU A 45 -6.53 2.76 4.35
C LEU A 45 -5.54 2.03 5.26
N GLU A 46 -4.61 1.25 4.71
CA GLU A 46 -3.54 0.59 5.46
C GLU A 46 -2.39 1.57 5.78
N HIS A 47 -2.13 2.54 4.91
CA HIS A 47 -1.04 3.51 5.07
C HIS A 47 -1.40 4.69 5.99
N PHE A 48 -2.65 5.18 5.92
CA PHE A 48 -3.08 6.35 6.66
C PHE A 48 -3.87 5.96 7.92
N PRO A 49 -3.62 6.62 9.07
CA PRO A 49 -4.26 6.27 10.34
C PRO A 49 -5.76 6.62 10.38
N THR A 50 -6.21 7.59 9.56
CA THR A 50 -7.61 8.03 9.57
C THR A 50 -8.21 8.12 8.18
N LYS A 51 -9.51 7.85 8.10
CA LYS A 51 -10.29 7.98 6.85
C LYS A 51 -10.32 9.42 6.32
N LYS A 52 -10.15 10.42 7.18
CA LYS A 52 -10.03 11.83 6.79
C LYS A 52 -8.76 12.08 5.99
N GLU A 53 -7.64 11.50 6.42
CA GLU A 53 -6.38 11.62 5.71
C GLU A 53 -6.41 10.88 4.39
N VAL A 54 -7.01 9.68 4.35
CA VAL A 54 -7.25 8.95 3.09
C VAL A 54 -8.07 9.77 2.10
N ALA A 55 -9.18 10.36 2.55
CA ALA A 55 -10.03 11.18 1.69
C ALA A 55 -9.28 12.41 1.16
N LYS A 56 -8.46 13.05 2.00
CA LYS A 56 -7.61 14.18 1.60
C LYS A 56 -6.52 13.74 0.61
N ALA A 57 -5.88 12.61 0.84
CA ALA A 57 -4.81 12.09 0.00
C ALA A 57 -5.31 11.59 -1.37
N LEU A 58 -6.51 11.02 -1.43
CA LEU A 58 -7.20 10.67 -2.67
C LEU A 58 -7.94 11.86 -3.31
N ASN A 59 -7.94 13.02 -2.67
CA ASN A 59 -8.66 14.23 -3.10
C ASN A 59 -10.15 13.99 -3.40
N ILE A 60 -10.83 13.28 -2.49
CA ILE A 60 -12.26 13.01 -2.55
C ILE A 60 -12.96 13.44 -1.25
N GLY A 61 -14.26 13.70 -1.33
CA GLY A 61 -15.07 13.96 -0.15
C GLY A 61 -15.17 12.73 0.77
N LEU A 62 -15.20 12.96 2.08
CA LEU A 62 -15.42 11.90 3.09
C LEU A 62 -16.65 11.04 2.76
N ARG A 63 -17.77 11.68 2.40
CA ARG A 63 -18.99 10.97 2.03
C ARG A 63 -18.77 10.03 0.83
N THR A 64 -18.02 10.48 -0.17
CA THR A 64 -17.66 9.67 -1.34
C THR A 64 -16.78 8.49 -0.96
N LEU A 65 -15.78 8.71 -0.09
CA LEU A 65 -14.95 7.62 0.43
C LEU A 65 -15.81 6.58 1.18
N TYR A 66 -16.70 7.01 2.06
CA TYR A 66 -17.61 6.10 2.79
C TYR A 66 -18.52 5.31 1.85
N LEU A 67 -19.08 5.95 0.81
CA LEU A 67 -19.89 5.28 -0.19
C LEU A 67 -19.08 4.24 -0.98
N LYS A 68 -17.85 4.56 -1.38
CA LYS A 68 -16.95 3.63 -2.08
C LYS A 68 -16.56 2.45 -1.19
N ILE A 69 -16.20 2.68 0.06
CA ILE A 69 -15.90 1.60 1.03
C ILE A 69 -17.11 0.66 1.19
N LYS A 70 -18.32 1.22 1.30
CA LYS A 70 -19.56 0.44 1.39
C LYS A 70 -19.85 -0.34 0.11
N LYS A 71 -19.71 0.30 -1.05
CA LYS A 71 -19.97 -0.32 -2.37
C LYS A 71 -19.00 -1.48 -2.64
N LEU A 72 -17.73 -1.31 -2.29
CA LEU A 72 -16.65 -2.26 -2.57
C LEU A 72 -16.50 -3.34 -1.48
N ASN A 73 -17.36 -3.32 -0.46
CA ASN A 73 -17.34 -4.24 0.69
C ASN A 73 -15.95 -4.34 1.33
N LEU A 74 -15.23 -3.22 1.40
CA LEU A 74 -13.89 -3.17 1.98
C LEU A 74 -14.00 -3.32 3.50
N PRO A 75 -13.29 -4.28 4.13
CA PRO A 75 -13.28 -4.39 5.57
C PRO A 75 -12.59 -3.15 6.13
N SER A 76 -13.33 -2.32 6.86
CA SER A 76 -12.80 -1.17 7.61
C SER A 76 -11.87 -1.57 8.77
N SER A 77 -11.53 -2.86 8.86
CA SER A 77 -11.02 -3.57 10.02
C SER A 77 -9.78 -4.40 9.70
N LYS A 78 -8.77 -3.80 9.07
CA LYS A 78 -7.38 -4.18 9.33
C LYS A 78 -6.60 -2.94 9.73
N LEU A 79 -6.86 -2.50 10.95
CA LEU A 79 -6.00 -1.59 11.71
C LEU A 79 -4.92 -2.35 12.51
N VAL A 80 -4.68 -3.63 12.21
CA VAL A 80 -3.77 -4.47 12.99
C VAL A 80 -2.95 -5.36 12.06
N ALA A 81 -1.69 -4.99 11.88
CA ALA A 81 -0.51 -5.79 12.20
C ALA A 81 0.65 -5.44 11.26
N LYS A 82 1.80 -5.12 11.87
CA LYS A 82 3.12 -4.73 11.33
C LYS A 82 3.35 -3.21 11.32
N GLN A 83 4.19 -2.64 12.17
CA GLN A 83 5.41 -3.18 12.78
C GLN A 83 5.57 -2.68 14.23
N GLU A 84 5.55 -3.64 15.15
CA GLU A 84 6.25 -3.58 16.44
C GLU A 84 7.76 -3.72 16.22
N THR A 85 8.51 -3.10 17.14
CA THR A 85 9.97 -2.98 17.33
C THR A 85 10.64 -1.76 16.69
#